data_AF-A0A1I5E541-F1
#
_entry.id   AF-A0A1I5E541-F1
#
_cell.length_a   1.000
_cell.length_b   1.000
_cell.length_c   1.000
_cell.angle_alpha   90.00
_cell.angle_beta   90.00
_cell.angle_gamma   90.00
#
_symmetry.space_group_name_H-M   'P 1'
#
loop_
_entity.id
_entity.type
_entity.pdbx_description
1 polymer ?
#
loop_
_entity_poly.entity_id
_entity_poly.type
_entity_poly.pdbx_seq_one_letter_code
_entity_poly.pdbx_strand_id
1 'polypeptide(L)'
;EGFEDSITIMALPSKYRISLRTSNIIERENREIRRREKVIQIFPNSESIIRLIGAILYDDHNDWSVAQRLFDMQEYYDNLNKIQKELIKMRVA
;
A
#
# COMPACT_ATOMS: atom_id res chain seq x y z
N GLU A 1 6.49 -14.87 16.14
CA GLU A 1 5.23 -14.34 15.58
C GLU A 1 5.54 -13.58 14.30
N GLY A 2 4.74 -13.72 13.25
CA GLY A 2 4.94 -12.98 11.98
C GLY A 2 5.48 -13.77 10.79
N PHE A 3 5.86 -15.04 10.96
CA PHE A 3 6.25 -15.89 9.83
C PHE A 3 5.06 -16.18 8.90
N GLU A 4 3.91 -16.56 9.47
CA GLU A 4 2.68 -16.81 8.71
C GLU A 4 2.19 -15.54 7.99
N ASP A 5 2.28 -14.38 8.64
CA ASP A 5 1.94 -13.10 8.01
C ASP A 5 2.89 -12.79 6.84
N SER A 6 4.19 -13.04 7.01
CA SER A 6 5.20 -12.78 5.98
C SER A 6 5.04 -13.68 4.75
N ILE A 7 4.60 -14.94 4.93
CA ILE A 7 4.44 -15.88 3.82
C ILE A 7 3.12 -15.66 3.06
N THR A 8 2.14 -14.97 3.65
CA THR A 8 0.87 -14.64 3.01
C THR A 8 1.06 -13.91 1.68
N ILE A 9 2.14 -13.13 1.54
CA ILE A 9 2.50 -12.46 0.29
C ILE A 9 2.72 -13.42 -0.88
N MET A 10 3.12 -14.66 -0.60
CA MET A 10 3.41 -15.67 -1.63
C MET A 10 2.15 -16.16 -2.35
N ALA A 11 0.97 -15.96 -1.76
CA ALA A 11 -0.31 -16.27 -2.40
C ALA A 11 -0.69 -15.25 -3.49
N LEU A 12 -0.02 -14.09 -3.56
CA LEU A 12 -0.31 -13.06 -4.55
C LEU A 12 0.47 -13.29 -5.85
N PRO A 13 -0.08 -12.87 -7.01
CA PRO A 13 0.65 -12.84 -8.27
C PRO A 13 2.01 -12.13 -8.18
N SER A 14 2.96 -12.59 -8.99
CA SER A 14 4.37 -12.16 -8.95
C SER A 14 4.54 -10.64 -9.05
N LYS A 15 3.70 -9.99 -9.86
CA LYS A 15 3.66 -8.52 -10.06
C LYS A 15 3.49 -7.75 -8.75
N TYR A 16 2.66 -8.24 -7.82
CA TYR A 16 2.37 -7.52 -6.58
C TYR A 16 3.37 -7.80 -5.45
N ARG A 17 4.01 -8.97 -5.48
CA ARG A 17 4.97 -9.39 -4.44
C ARG A 17 6.18 -8.46 -4.35
N ILE A 18 6.64 -7.91 -5.48
CA ILE A 18 7.82 -7.04 -5.51
C ILE A 18 7.62 -5.82 -4.61
N SER A 19 6.46 -5.16 -4.72
CA SER A 19 6.14 -3.96 -3.95
C SER A 19 5.76 -4.28 -2.51
N LEU A 20 4.96 -5.32 -2.28
CA LEU A 20 4.38 -5.61 -0.97
C LEU A 20 5.31 -6.40 -0.02
N ARG A 21 6.38 -7.02 -0.53
CA ARG A 21 7.37 -7.72 0.31
C ARG A 21 8.22 -6.76 1.15
N THR A 22 8.22 -5.46 0.85
CA THR A 22 9.06 -4.46 1.52
C THR A 22 8.23 -3.30 2.07
N SER A 23 8.69 -2.69 3.15
CA SER A 23 8.13 -1.47 3.75
C SER A 23 8.70 -0.18 3.13
N ASN A 24 9.52 -0.27 2.07
CA ASN A 24 10.28 0.85 1.51
C ASN A 24 9.44 2.08 1.17
N ILE A 25 8.22 1.88 0.66
CA ILE A 25 7.30 2.97 0.29
C ILE A 25 6.88 3.71 1.55
N ILE A 26 6.39 2.99 2.56
CA ILE A 26 5.95 3.57 3.84
C ILE A 26 7.12 4.25 4.56
N GLU A 27 8.30 3.63 4.55
CA GLU A 27 9.51 4.22 5.14
C GLU A 27 9.95 5.50 4.45
N ARG A 28 9.78 5.60 3.13
CA ARG A 28 10.05 6.81 2.37
C ARG A 28 9.08 7.93 2.74
N GLU A 29 7.79 7.64 2.80
CA GLU A 29 6.76 8.61 3.22
C GLU A 29 7.01 9.11 4.65
N ASN A 30 7.28 8.19 5.57
CA ASN A 30 7.61 8.54 6.96
C ASN A 30 8.86 9.43 7.05
N ARG A 31 9.87 9.18 6.19
CA ARG A 31 11.08 10.01 6.14
C ARG A 31 10.76 11.43 5.67
N GLU A 32 9.89 11.59 4.68
CA GLU A 32 9.48 12.91 4.19
C GLU A 32 8.68 13.70 5.22
N ILE A 33 7.78 13.03 5.95
CA ILE A 33 7.07 13.62 7.09
C ILE A 33 8.08 14.10 8.14
N ARG A 34 9.01 13.23 8.57
CA ARG A 34 10.03 13.58 9.57
C ARG A 34 10.95 14.70 9.10
N ARG A 35 11.28 14.78 7.81
CA ARG A 35 12.11 15.85 7.25
C ARG A 35 11.46 17.22 7.42
N ARG A 36 10.15 17.32 7.17
CA ARG A 36 9.39 18.58 7.29
C ARG A 36 9.06 18.92 8.74
N GLU A 37 8.73 17.91 9.54
CA GLU A 37 8.55 18.03 11.00
C GLU A 37 9.80 18.61 11.67
N LYS A 38 10.99 18.13 11.29
CA LYS A 38 12.27 18.52 11.90
C LYS A 38 12.57 20.02 11.81
N VAL A 39 12.05 20.71 10.79
CA VAL A 39 12.22 22.16 10.63
C VAL A 39 11.39 22.94 11.65
N ILE A 40 10.19 22.45 11.96
CA ILE A 40 9.22 23.15 12.83
C ILE A 40 9.56 22.93 14.31
N GLN A 41 10.02 21.73 14.67
CA GLN A 41 10.40 21.29 16.02
C GLN A 41 9.25 21.26 17.04
N ILE A 42 8.52 22.37 17.21
CA ILE A 42 7.41 22.52 18.17
C ILE A 42 6.19 23.06 17.45
N PHE A 43 5.06 22.38 17.60
CA PHE A 43 3.78 22.80 17.03
C PHE A 43 2.91 23.53 18.07
N PRO A 44 2.15 24.56 17.65
CA PRO A 44 1.29 25.32 18.56
C PRO A 44 0.03 24.56 19.01
N ASN A 45 -0.44 23.59 18.22
CA ASN A 45 -1.57 22.70 18.52
C ASN A 45 -1.55 21.44 17.64
N SER A 46 -2.41 20.47 17.96
CA SER A 46 -2.55 19.23 17.21
C SER A 46 -3.12 19.45 15.80
N GLU A 47 -3.99 20.44 15.60
CA GLU A 47 -4.53 20.70 14.25
C GLU A 47 -3.44 21.18 13.28
N SER A 48 -2.40 21.86 13.78
CA SER A 48 -1.30 22.35 12.95
C SER A 48 -0.44 21.22 12.40
N ILE A 49 -0.15 20.18 13.20
CA ILE A 49 0.58 19.00 12.71
C ILE A 49 -0.28 18.19 11.74
N ILE A 50 -1.58 18.05 12.01
CA ILE A 50 -2.51 17.35 11.09
C ILE A 50 -2.55 18.05 9.74
N ARG A 51 -2.62 19.39 9.72
CA ARG A 51 -2.58 20.16 8.46
C ARG A 51 -1.29 19.95 7.68
N LEU A 52 -0.13 19.94 8.35
CA LEU A 52 1.15 19.70 7.70
C LEU A 52 1.20 18.30 7.08
N ILE A 53 0.90 17.26 7.87
CA ILE A 53 0.92 15.87 7.39
C ILE A 53 -0.09 15.71 6.25
N GLY A 54 -1.29 16.28 6.39
CA GLY A 54 -2.32 16.26 5.35
C GLY A 54 -1.87 16.91 4.05
N ALA A 55 -1.20 18.06 4.11
CA ALA A 55 -0.65 18.72 2.93
C ALA A 55 0.42 17.87 2.23
N ILE A 56 1.34 17.27 2.99
CA ILE A 56 2.38 16.37 2.45
C ILE A 56 1.75 15.19 1.72
N LEU A 57 0.86 14.47 2.41
CA LEU A 57 0.20 13.29 1.84
C LEU A 57 -0.66 13.62 0.63
N TYR A 58 -1.24 14.83 0.59
CA TYR A 58 -2.00 15.29 -0.56
C TYR A 58 -1.11 15.51 -1.79
N ASP A 59 0.06 16.14 -1.61
CA ASP A 59 1.04 16.32 -2.69
C ASP A 59 1.53 14.96 -3.20
N ASP A 60 1.95 14.07 -2.29
CA ASP A 60 2.44 12.74 -2.65
C ASP A 60 1.34 11.89 -3.34
N HIS A 61 0.08 12.02 -2.89
CA HIS A 61 -1.07 11.39 -3.54
C HIS A 61 -1.28 11.88 -4.98
N ASN A 62 -1.17 13.18 -5.22
CA ASN A 62 -1.33 13.74 -6.57
C ASN A 62 -0.25 13.20 -7.51
N ASP A 63 1.01 13.16 -7.05
CA ASP A 63 2.11 12.62 -7.83
C ASP A 63 1.92 11.13 -8.14
N TRP A 64 1.50 10.34 -7.16
CA TRP A 64 1.28 8.89 -7.33
C TRP A 64 0.05 8.56 -8.17
N SER A 65 -0.95 9.46 -8.19
CA SER A 65 -2.16 9.29 -9.00
C SER A 65 -1.87 9.45 -10.50
N VAL A 66 -0.84 10.20 -10.86
CA VAL A 66 -0.39 10.38 -12.25
C VAL A 66 0.67 9.32 -12.64
N ALA A 67 1.42 8.82 -11.67
CA ALA A 67 2.41 7.77 -11.89
C ALA A 67 1.79 6.42 -12.31
N GLN A 68 2.63 5.51 -12.81
CA GLN A 68 2.19 4.16 -13.16
C GLN A 68 1.61 3.44 -11.92
N ARG A 69 0.37 2.95 -12.03
CA ARG A 69 -0.33 2.28 -10.94
C ARG A 69 0.51 1.11 -10.43
N LEU A 70 0.95 1.22 -9.19
CA LEU A 70 1.73 0.17 -8.51
C LEU A 70 0.95 -1.14 -8.40
N PHE A 71 -0.38 -1.02 -8.22
CA PHE A 71 -1.31 -2.14 -8.12
C PHE A 71 -2.43 -2.00 -9.15
N ASP A 72 -2.25 -2.66 -10.29
CA ASP A 72 -3.32 -2.91 -11.24
C ASP A 72 -3.98 -4.24 -10.86
N MET A 73 -4.98 -4.20 -9.97
CA MET A 73 -5.60 -5.38 -9.33
C MET A 73 -6.36 -6.31 -10.27
N GLN A 74 -6.33 -6.07 -11.59
CA GLN A 74 -7.00 -6.87 -12.61
C GLN A 74 -6.58 -8.35 -12.54
N GLU A 75 -5.28 -8.64 -12.59
CA GLU A 75 -4.76 -10.02 -12.56
C GLU A 75 -5.18 -10.78 -11.30
N TYR A 76 -5.22 -10.09 -10.16
CA TYR A 76 -5.71 -10.64 -8.90
C TYR A 76 -7.19 -11.06 -9.00
N TYR A 77 -8.06 -10.17 -9.46
CA TYR A 77 -9.49 -10.47 -9.60
C TYR A 77 -9.76 -11.57 -10.64
N ASP A 78 -9.01 -11.59 -11.74
CA ASP A 78 -9.12 -12.64 -12.75
C ASP A 78 -8.79 -14.02 -12.18
N ASN A 79 -7.74 -14.10 -11.35
CA ASN A 79 -7.36 -15.35 -10.69
C ASN A 79 -8.40 -15.79 -9.64
N LEU A 80 -8.96 -14.86 -8.85
CA LEU A 80 -10.05 -15.17 -7.92
C LEU A 80 -11.29 -15.70 -8.64
N ASN A 81 -11.67 -15.07 -9.75
CA ASN A 81 -12.81 -15.48 -10.56
C ASN A 81 -12.62 -16.88 -11.15
N LYS A 82 -11.40 -17.22 -11.58
CA LYS A 82 -11.05 -18.57 -12.04
C LYS A 82 -11.21 -19.61 -10.92
N ILE A 83 -10.65 -19.32 -9.74
CA ILE A 83 -10.74 -20.21 -8.58
C ILE A 83 -12.21 -20.44 -8.18
N GLN A 84 -13.01 -19.39 -8.12
CA GLN A 84 -14.44 -19.51 -7.81
C GLN A 84 -15.19 -20.38 -8.82
N LYS A 85 -14.92 -20.23 -10.12
CA LYS A 85 -15.53 -21.07 -11.16
C LYS A 85 -15.17 -22.55 -10.98
N GLU A 86 -13.91 -22.86 -10.67
CA GLU A 86 -13.47 -24.24 -10.42
C GLU A 86 -14.12 -24.83 -9.16
N LEU A 87 -14.22 -24.06 -8.08
CA LEU A 87 -14.90 -24.47 -6.85
C LEU A 87 -16.40 -24.78 -7.10
N ILE A 88 -17.07 -23.95 -7.89
CA ILE A 88 -18.47 -24.17 -8.26
C ILE A 88 -18.61 -25.46 -9.08
N LYS A 89 -17.73 -25.71 -10.05
CA LYS A 89 -17.72 -26.96 -10.83
C LYS A 89 -17.56 -28.19 -9.93
N MET A 90 -16.62 -28.15 -8.98
CA MET A 90 -16.39 -29.26 -8.05
C MET A 90 -17.55 -29.49 -7.07
N ARG A 91 -18.31 -28.45 -6.71
CA ARG A 91 -19.47 -28.56 -5.83
C ARG A 91 -20.72 -29.09 -6.54
N VAL A 92 -20.79 -28.91 -7.86
CA VAL A 92 -21.91 -29.35 -8.71
C VAL A 92 -21.70 -30.76 -9.26
N ALA A 93 -20.45 -31.23 -9.31
CA ALA A 93 -20.09 -32.63 -9.60
C ALA A 93 -20.30 -33.53 -8.37
#